data_AF-A0A2P6WI31-F1
#
_entry.id   AF-A0A2P6WI31-F1
#
_cell.length_a   1.000
_cell.length_b   1.000
_cell.length_c   1.000
_cell.angle_alpha   90.00
_cell.angle_beta   90.00
_cell.angle_gamma   90.00
#
_symmetry.space_group_name_H-M   'P 1'
#
loop_
_entity.id
_entity.type
_entity.pdbx_description
1 polymer ?
#
loop_
_entity_poly.entity_id
_entity_poly.type
_entity_poly.pdbx_seq_one_letter_code
_entity_poly.pdbx_strand_id
1 'polypeptide(L)'
;MPAHRTRTAIFSFSRRWASLRALRESLPVRVGRQLFGRARKLRAREGAATERSAKREERLIFRTELKPLESRGDVRPAFEAISEVQQKAAVTDWYVPQPDHCRISGELAAALDCKRLNLREPVVRAIAMHDVGWMPYDGDANSPIAPGKLEFGQPLSFINAQPERFLRAWMGSIQAAQSTGPLGGMIVSGHFARLARMYLERGAGTPEQREQVEQFQYREAARMYRLLPAAGLPLEEIEKLVTVLQFCDLASLYLCANPAAPVELPQVINGRRARFSFEQGIFRLNSNLLDHALALEIPCIRFVDRKPERELVPVKVQ
;
A
#
# COMPACT_ATOMS: atom_id res chain seq x y z
N MET A 1 -10.31 -22.47 -36.57
CA MET A 1 -9.32 -21.77 -35.72
C MET A 1 -10.05 -20.98 -34.66
N PRO A 2 -9.99 -21.34 -33.36
CA PRO A 2 -10.86 -20.74 -32.36
C PRO A 2 -10.20 -19.53 -31.68
N ALA A 3 -11.02 -18.50 -31.49
CA ALA A 3 -10.69 -17.26 -30.80
C ALA A 3 -10.65 -17.47 -29.28
N HIS A 4 -9.55 -17.06 -28.64
CA HIS A 4 -9.45 -16.99 -27.18
C HIS A 4 -10.09 -15.69 -26.68
N ARG A 5 -11.24 -15.81 -25.99
CA ARG A 5 -11.84 -14.75 -25.18
C ARG A 5 -11.22 -14.76 -23.79
N THR A 6 -10.48 -13.71 -23.44
CA THR A 6 -10.10 -13.38 -22.06
C THR A 6 -11.33 -12.85 -21.31
N ARG A 7 -11.79 -13.59 -20.29
CA ARG A 7 -12.87 -13.15 -19.40
C ARG A 7 -12.32 -12.17 -18.36
N THR A 8 -12.72 -10.91 -18.46
CA THR A 8 -12.63 -9.94 -17.36
C THR A 8 -13.73 -10.27 -16.35
N ALA A 9 -13.36 -10.73 -15.16
CA ALA A 9 -14.31 -10.94 -14.07
C ALA A 9 -14.59 -9.60 -13.38
N ILE A 10 -15.62 -8.91 -13.87
CA ILE A 10 -16.40 -7.93 -13.11
C ILE A 10 -17.62 -8.69 -12.60
N PHE A 11 -17.96 -8.68 -11.30
CA PHE A 11 -19.36 -8.65 -10.81
C PHE A 11 -19.50 -8.65 -9.27
N SER A 12 -20.34 -7.72 -8.82
CA SER A 12 -21.38 -7.83 -7.76
C SER A 12 -20.98 -8.01 -6.28
N PHE A 13 -21.04 -6.90 -5.54
CA PHE A 13 -20.74 -6.79 -4.10
C PHE A 13 -21.98 -6.94 -3.18
N SER A 14 -23.22 -6.95 -3.70
CA SER A 14 -24.42 -6.84 -2.85
C SER A 14 -24.86 -8.13 -2.15
N ARG A 15 -24.38 -9.32 -2.59
CA ARG A 15 -24.85 -10.61 -2.03
C ARG A 15 -24.08 -11.12 -0.80
N ARG A 16 -22.97 -10.49 -0.39
CA ARG A 16 -22.10 -11.03 0.69
C ARG A 16 -22.34 -10.47 2.09
N TRP A 17 -23.12 -9.40 2.26
CA TRP A 17 -23.44 -8.86 3.59
C TRP A 17 -24.52 -9.65 4.35
N ALA A 18 -25.33 -10.44 3.65
CA ALA A 18 -26.28 -11.38 4.30
C ALA A 18 -25.55 -12.46 5.14
N SER A 19 -24.31 -12.80 4.79
CA SER A 19 -23.52 -13.83 5.49
C SER A 19 -22.91 -13.34 6.83
N LEU A 20 -22.68 -12.03 6.99
CA LEU A 20 -22.16 -11.48 8.25
C LEU A 20 -23.25 -11.33 9.33
N ARG A 21 -24.53 -11.21 8.91
CA ARG A 21 -25.67 -11.30 9.83
C ARG A 21 -25.82 -12.73 10.39
N ALA A 22 -25.57 -13.75 9.56
CA ALA A 22 -25.59 -15.16 9.95
C ALA A 22 -24.46 -15.55 10.93
N LEU A 23 -23.32 -14.84 10.91
CA LEU A 23 -22.21 -15.04 11.87
C LEU A 23 -22.49 -14.49 13.28
N ARG A 24 -23.52 -13.65 13.45
CA ARG A 24 -24.00 -13.17 14.75
C ARG A 24 -24.87 -14.22 15.46
N GLU A 25 -25.45 -15.16 14.72
CA GLU A 25 -26.43 -16.13 15.24
C GLU A 25 -25.82 -17.52 15.55
N SER A 26 -24.52 -17.75 15.27
CA SER A 26 -23.89 -19.06 15.36
C SER A 26 -22.78 -19.23 16.41
N LEU A 27 -22.62 -18.30 17.36
CA LEU A 27 -21.61 -18.44 18.42
C LEU A 27 -22.25 -18.73 19.80
N PRO A 28 -22.12 -19.96 20.33
CA PRO A 28 -22.53 -20.25 21.70
C PRO A 28 -21.57 -19.63 22.72
N VAL A 29 -22.15 -18.84 23.63
CA VAL A 29 -21.51 -18.36 24.86
C VAL A 29 -21.34 -19.53 25.82
N ARG A 30 -20.13 -20.11 25.86
CA ARG A 30 -19.49 -20.86 26.98
C ARG A 30 -18.61 -21.97 26.39
N VAL A 31 -17.30 -21.85 26.57
CA VAL A 31 -16.37 -22.81 27.22
C VAL A 31 -14.98 -22.20 27.05
N GLY A 32 -14.63 -21.30 27.96
CA GLY A 32 -13.34 -20.59 27.96
C GLY A 32 -12.78 -20.55 29.37
N ARG A 33 -12.44 -21.73 29.93
CA ARG A 33 -11.69 -21.87 31.20
C ARG A 33 -11.40 -23.36 31.45
N GLN A 34 -10.47 -23.97 30.70
CA GLN A 34 -9.71 -25.13 31.19
C GLN A 34 -8.56 -25.62 30.28
N LEU A 35 -8.34 -25.03 29.09
CA LEU A 35 -7.25 -25.48 28.19
C LEU A 35 -5.96 -24.63 28.21
N PHE A 36 -5.90 -23.52 28.96
CA PHE A 36 -4.74 -22.62 28.96
C PHE A 36 -3.68 -22.90 30.06
N GLY A 37 -3.82 -23.97 30.84
CA GLY A 37 -2.94 -24.24 32.00
C GLY A 37 -1.73 -25.13 31.74
N ARG A 38 -1.69 -25.94 30.68
CA ARG A 38 -0.66 -26.99 30.48
C ARG A 38 0.29 -26.79 29.31
N ALA A 39 0.00 -25.89 28.36
CA ALA A 39 0.89 -25.64 27.22
C ALA A 39 2.06 -24.67 27.53
N ARG A 40 2.06 -24.02 28.70
CA ARG A 40 3.03 -22.94 29.03
C ARG A 40 4.34 -23.43 29.66
N LYS A 41 4.43 -24.70 30.09
CA LYS A 41 5.61 -25.25 30.81
C LYS A 41 6.56 -26.09 29.95
N LEU A 42 6.19 -26.45 28.72
CA LEU A 42 7.02 -27.26 27.82
C LEU A 42 7.74 -26.43 26.73
N ARG A 43 7.36 -25.17 26.47
CA ARG A 43 8.07 -24.28 25.54
C ARG A 43 9.22 -23.48 26.17
N ALA A 44 9.39 -23.53 27.49
CA ALA A 44 10.38 -22.71 28.20
C ALA A 44 11.79 -23.33 28.26
N ARG A 45 12.03 -24.51 27.67
CA ARG A 45 13.33 -25.21 27.75
C ARG A 45 14.00 -25.56 26.41
N GLU A 46 13.37 -25.27 25.28
CA GLU A 46 13.96 -25.51 23.94
C GLU A 46 14.14 -24.24 23.09
N GLY A 47 13.78 -23.06 23.62
CA GLY A 47 13.85 -21.78 22.88
C GLY A 47 15.14 -20.97 23.09
N ALA A 48 16.18 -21.52 23.71
CA ALA A 48 17.38 -20.78 24.09
C ALA A 48 18.61 -21.22 23.28
N ALA A 49 18.50 -21.27 21.95
CA ALA A 49 19.66 -21.36 21.04
C ALA A 49 19.22 -21.21 19.57
N THR A 50 18.79 -20.01 19.14
CA THR A 50 18.91 -19.49 17.76
C THR A 50 18.26 -18.11 17.61
N GLU A 51 18.63 -17.15 18.46
CA GLU A 51 18.55 -15.73 18.07
C GLU A 51 19.74 -15.43 17.13
N ARG A 52 19.74 -16.04 15.95
CA ARG A 52 20.57 -15.58 14.84
C ARG A 52 19.94 -14.28 14.35
N SER A 53 20.51 -13.14 14.78
CA SER A 53 20.45 -11.82 14.14
C SER A 53 19.37 -11.74 13.05
N ALA A 54 18.13 -11.42 13.42
CA ALA A 54 17.08 -11.09 12.47
C ALA A 54 17.59 -9.90 11.64
N LYS A 55 18.10 -10.19 10.44
CA LYS A 55 18.54 -9.17 9.49
C LYS A 55 17.37 -8.20 9.32
N ARG A 56 17.59 -6.92 9.59
CA ARG A 56 16.61 -5.88 9.33
C ARG A 56 16.41 -5.82 7.81
N GLU A 57 15.28 -6.34 7.36
CA GLU A 57 14.87 -6.34 5.95
C GLU A 57 14.09 -5.06 5.52
N GLU A 58 14.74 -3.92 5.26
CA GLU A 58 14.07 -2.67 4.81
C GLU A 58 13.31 -2.81 3.47
N ARG A 59 12.33 -1.94 3.15
CA ARG A 59 11.51 -2.05 1.92
C ARG A 59 11.21 -0.71 1.27
N LEU A 60 11.92 -0.45 0.19
CA LEU A 60 11.97 0.87 -0.42
C LEU A 60 11.28 0.87 -1.78
N ILE A 61 10.90 2.06 -2.27
CA ILE A 61 10.43 2.25 -3.65
C ILE A 61 11.63 2.66 -4.49
N PHE A 62 12.22 1.71 -5.20
CA PHE A 62 13.42 1.95 -6.00
C PHE A 62 13.13 2.73 -7.28
N ARG A 63 14.13 3.51 -7.69
CA ARG A 63 14.17 4.34 -8.88
C ARG A 63 15.57 4.25 -9.46
N THR A 64 15.70 3.69 -10.66
CA THR A 64 17.00 3.52 -11.30
C THR A 64 17.59 4.85 -11.78
N GLU A 65 16.73 5.78 -12.21
CA GLU A 65 17.13 7.06 -12.82
C GLU A 65 16.38 8.23 -12.19
N LEU A 66 17.09 9.29 -11.76
CA LEU A 66 16.46 10.49 -11.21
C LEU A 66 15.61 11.21 -12.26
N LYS A 67 16.17 11.41 -13.46
CA LYS A 67 15.47 12.08 -14.56
C LYS A 67 14.43 11.14 -15.19
N PRO A 68 13.16 11.53 -15.27
CA PRO A 68 12.18 10.78 -16.04
C PRO A 68 12.55 10.70 -17.52
N LEU A 69 12.27 9.55 -18.11
CA LEU A 69 12.39 9.34 -19.56
C LEU A 69 11.03 9.53 -20.20
N GLU A 70 11.01 10.13 -21.40
CA GLU A 70 9.80 10.24 -22.21
C GLU A 70 9.15 8.87 -22.34
N SER A 71 7.85 8.80 -22.05
CA SER A 71 7.11 7.55 -22.10
C SER A 71 7.05 7.02 -23.53
N ARG A 72 7.34 5.73 -23.70
CA ARG A 72 7.35 5.05 -25.01
C ARG A 72 6.70 3.68 -24.92
N GLY A 73 6.18 3.21 -26.07
CA GLY A 73 5.57 1.90 -26.21
C GLY A 73 4.10 1.85 -25.80
N ASP A 74 3.60 0.64 -25.61
CA ASP A 74 2.20 0.39 -25.28
C ASP A 74 1.86 0.76 -23.84
N VAL A 75 0.60 1.14 -23.61
CA VAL A 75 0.07 1.39 -22.26
C VAL A 75 0.01 0.08 -21.49
N ARG A 76 0.61 0.06 -20.29
CA ARG A 76 0.68 -1.13 -19.43
C ARG A 76 -0.12 -0.96 -18.14
N PRO A 77 -0.53 -2.03 -17.46
CA PRO A 77 -1.03 -1.93 -16.10
C PRO A 77 0.03 -1.31 -15.17
N ALA A 78 -0.34 -0.28 -14.42
CA ALA A 78 0.63 0.47 -13.61
C ALA A 78 1.46 -0.40 -12.66
N PHE A 79 0.83 -1.35 -11.96
CA PHE A 79 1.53 -2.23 -11.03
C PHE A 79 2.58 -3.11 -11.73
N GLU A 80 2.34 -3.56 -12.96
CA GLU A 80 3.31 -4.38 -13.70
C GLU A 80 4.55 -3.56 -14.08
N ALA A 81 4.35 -2.34 -14.58
CA ALA A 81 5.45 -1.44 -14.93
C ALA A 81 6.29 -1.05 -13.70
N ILE A 82 5.63 -0.75 -12.57
CA ILE A 82 6.30 -0.46 -11.29
C ILE A 82 7.06 -1.70 -10.81
N SER A 83 6.42 -2.87 -10.82
CA SER A 83 7.02 -4.13 -10.36
C SER A 83 8.27 -4.49 -11.13
N GLU A 84 8.29 -4.24 -12.44
CA GLU A 84 9.47 -4.47 -13.27
C GLU A 84 10.67 -3.62 -12.84
N VAL A 85 10.45 -2.34 -12.52
CA VAL A 85 11.51 -1.46 -11.97
C VAL A 85 12.01 -2.01 -10.64
N GLN A 86 11.09 -2.35 -9.73
CA GLN A 86 11.47 -2.85 -8.39
C GLN A 86 12.24 -4.18 -8.44
N GLN A 87 11.96 -5.04 -9.42
CA GLN A 87 12.63 -6.33 -9.57
C GLN A 87 14.03 -6.20 -10.19
N LYS A 88 14.27 -5.17 -11.00
CA LYS A 88 15.56 -4.91 -11.65
C LYS A 88 16.49 -4.00 -10.82
N ALA A 89 15.96 -3.38 -9.77
CA ALA A 89 16.69 -2.45 -8.95
C ALA A 89 17.91 -3.09 -8.28
N ALA A 90 18.94 -2.26 -8.08
CA ALA A 90 20.10 -2.55 -7.25
C ALA A 90 20.03 -1.77 -5.94
N VAL A 91 20.71 -2.29 -4.93
CA VAL A 91 20.87 -1.65 -3.60
C VAL A 91 21.62 -0.31 -3.63
N THR A 92 22.28 -0.01 -4.75
CA THR A 92 23.00 1.25 -5.01
C THR A 92 22.13 2.28 -5.73
N ASP A 93 20.94 1.87 -6.20
CA ASP A 93 20.02 2.75 -6.88
C ASP A 93 19.39 3.74 -5.91
N TRP A 94 18.75 4.76 -6.47
CA TRP A 94 17.93 5.68 -5.70
C TRP A 94 16.66 4.98 -5.22
N TYR A 95 16.13 5.45 -4.11
CA TYR A 95 14.85 5.01 -3.61
C TYR A 95 14.10 6.13 -2.89
N VAL A 96 12.80 5.93 -2.71
CA VAL A 96 11.91 6.78 -1.92
C VAL A 96 11.41 5.95 -0.72
N PRO A 97 11.57 6.43 0.53
CA PRO A 97 10.98 5.78 1.71
C PRO A 97 9.46 5.73 1.64
N GLN A 98 8.85 4.71 2.22
CA GLN A 98 7.39 4.58 2.21
C GLN A 98 6.66 5.75 2.94
N PRO A 99 7.19 6.33 4.04
CA PRO A 99 6.60 7.54 4.61
C PRO A 99 6.59 8.74 3.64
N ASP A 100 7.57 8.83 2.75
CA ASP A 100 7.64 9.92 1.76
C ASP A 100 6.67 9.69 0.59
N HIS A 101 6.46 8.44 0.14
CA HIS A 101 5.44 8.18 -0.90
C HIS A 101 4.02 8.41 -0.36
N CYS A 102 3.74 8.07 0.90
CA CYS A 102 2.42 8.31 1.44
C CYS A 102 2.15 9.81 1.56
N ARG A 103 3.14 10.63 1.92
CA ARG A 103 3.05 12.10 1.84
C ARG A 103 2.69 12.56 0.42
N ILE A 104 3.41 12.09 -0.60
CA ILE A 104 3.14 12.41 -2.03
C ILE A 104 1.72 11.98 -2.43
N SER A 105 1.23 10.84 -1.93
CA SER A 105 -0.16 10.41 -2.12
C SER A 105 -1.17 11.38 -1.54
N GLY A 106 -0.87 11.99 -0.39
CA GLY A 106 -1.67 13.05 0.22
C GLY A 106 -1.71 14.33 -0.61
N GLU A 107 -0.57 14.75 -1.16
CA GLU A 107 -0.48 15.91 -2.07
C GLU A 107 -1.25 15.68 -3.37
N LEU A 108 -1.15 14.48 -3.95
CA LEU A 108 -2.01 14.07 -5.06
C LEU A 108 -3.48 14.16 -4.70
N ALA A 109 -3.89 13.61 -3.55
CA ALA A 109 -5.28 13.66 -3.10
C ALA A 109 -5.78 15.11 -2.89
N ALA A 110 -4.94 16.00 -2.37
CA ALA A 110 -5.28 17.42 -2.19
C ALA A 110 -5.46 18.17 -3.52
N ALA A 111 -4.81 17.71 -4.59
CA ALA A 111 -4.91 18.31 -5.92
C ALA A 111 -6.08 17.79 -6.76
N LEU A 112 -6.71 16.67 -6.37
CA LEU A 112 -7.91 16.16 -7.02
C LEU A 112 -9.11 17.09 -6.80
N ASP A 113 -10.17 16.93 -7.61
CA ASP A 113 -11.48 17.57 -7.40
C ASP A 113 -12.09 17.17 -6.04
N CYS A 114 -11.67 17.89 -5.00
CA CYS A 114 -11.92 17.57 -3.61
C CYS A 114 -13.41 17.68 -3.27
N LYS A 115 -14.14 18.60 -3.94
CA LYS A 115 -15.58 18.78 -3.76
C LYS A 115 -16.34 17.59 -4.32
N ARG A 116 -16.01 17.17 -5.55
CA ARG A 116 -16.68 16.05 -6.21
C ARG A 116 -16.37 14.70 -5.57
N LEU A 117 -15.16 14.54 -5.03
CA LEU A 117 -14.69 13.30 -4.41
C LEU A 117 -14.87 13.24 -2.89
N ASN A 118 -15.45 14.29 -2.28
CA ASN A 118 -15.65 14.40 -0.83
C ASN A 118 -14.33 14.26 -0.02
N LEU A 119 -13.23 14.82 -0.56
CA LEU A 119 -11.90 14.77 0.04
C LEU A 119 -11.73 15.90 1.05
N ARG A 120 -12.39 15.75 2.20
CA ARG A 120 -12.19 16.66 3.33
C ARG A 120 -10.76 16.50 3.90
N GLU A 121 -10.28 17.50 4.61
CA GLU A 121 -8.93 17.52 5.19
C GLU A 121 -8.57 16.25 6.00
N PRO A 122 -9.46 15.65 6.83
CA PRO A 122 -9.16 14.38 7.50
C PRO A 122 -8.95 13.19 6.56
N VAL A 123 -9.58 13.18 5.38
CA VAL A 123 -9.43 12.12 4.37
C VAL A 123 -8.09 12.27 3.66
N VAL A 124 -7.76 13.49 3.23
CA VAL A 124 -6.46 13.82 2.62
C VAL A 124 -5.33 13.45 3.58
N ARG A 125 -5.46 13.81 4.86
CA ARG A 125 -4.51 13.44 5.92
C ARG A 125 -4.39 11.93 6.10
N ALA A 126 -5.50 11.18 6.06
CA ALA A 126 -5.44 9.71 6.16
C ALA A 126 -4.70 9.09 4.96
N ILE A 127 -4.91 9.60 3.74
CA ILE A 127 -4.15 9.21 2.55
C ILE A 127 -2.67 9.55 2.72
N ALA A 128 -2.36 10.73 3.25
CA ALA A 128 -1.00 11.19 3.51
C ALA A 128 -0.22 10.33 4.54
N MET A 129 -0.93 9.53 5.33
CA MET A 129 -0.38 8.70 6.42
C MET A 129 -0.49 7.20 6.15
N HIS A 130 -1.01 6.78 4.98
CA HIS A 130 -1.44 5.40 4.78
C HIS A 130 -0.31 4.37 4.91
N ASP A 131 0.95 4.77 4.73
CA ASP A 131 2.12 3.90 4.85
C ASP A 131 3.16 4.41 5.88
N VAL A 132 2.76 5.31 6.79
CA VAL A 132 3.68 5.82 7.84
C VAL A 132 4.18 4.74 8.80
N GLY A 133 3.47 3.62 8.93
CA GLY A 133 3.88 2.47 9.73
C GLY A 133 5.15 1.77 9.23
N TRP A 134 5.64 2.13 8.03
CA TRP A 134 6.94 1.71 7.52
C TRP A 134 8.13 2.50 8.07
N MET A 135 7.91 3.62 8.77
CA MET A 135 8.97 4.44 9.36
C MET A 135 10.05 3.65 10.13
N PRO A 136 9.73 2.63 10.98
CA PRO A 136 10.76 1.85 11.68
C PRO A 136 11.65 0.99 10.76
N TYR A 137 11.25 0.84 9.50
CA TYR A 137 11.88 0.00 8.51
C TYR A 137 12.66 0.82 7.50
N ASP A 138 12.12 1.94 7.02
CA ASP A 138 12.75 2.68 5.92
C ASP A 138 13.36 4.01 6.38
N GLY A 139 12.95 4.49 7.56
CA GLY A 139 13.13 5.87 7.95
C GLY A 139 12.30 6.83 7.10
N ASP A 140 12.79 8.05 6.96
CA ASP A 140 12.27 9.07 6.05
C ASP A 140 13.43 9.79 5.35
N ALA A 141 13.12 10.78 4.50
CA ALA A 141 14.11 11.61 3.84
C ALA A 141 15.16 12.24 4.79
N ASN A 142 14.80 12.53 6.04
CA ASN A 142 15.71 13.17 7.00
C ASN A 142 16.59 12.13 7.70
N SER A 143 16.02 10.99 8.09
CA SER A 143 16.69 9.91 8.81
C SER A 143 16.51 8.56 8.09
N PRO A 144 17.07 8.39 6.88
CA PRO A 144 16.86 7.19 6.08
C PRO A 144 17.61 5.98 6.64
N ILE A 145 17.05 4.81 6.42
CA ILE A 145 17.68 3.53 6.71
C ILE A 145 18.14 2.90 5.39
N ALA A 146 19.40 2.45 5.35
CA ALA A 146 20.00 1.88 4.15
C ALA A 146 19.28 0.59 3.71
N PRO A 147 19.12 0.33 2.40
CA PRO A 147 18.50 -0.90 1.93
C PRO A 147 19.28 -2.16 2.32
N GLY A 148 18.58 -3.10 2.94
CA GLY A 148 19.02 -4.48 3.07
C GLY A 148 19.09 -5.20 1.73
N LYS A 149 19.79 -6.34 1.72
CA LYS A 149 19.95 -7.20 0.55
C LYS A 149 19.44 -8.61 0.84
N LEU A 150 18.78 -9.21 -0.15
CA LEU A 150 18.53 -10.64 -0.22
C LEU A 150 19.85 -11.42 -0.37
N GLU A 151 19.79 -12.73 -0.18
CA GLU A 151 20.94 -13.63 -0.26
C GLU A 151 21.73 -13.50 -1.57
N PHE A 152 21.04 -13.25 -2.69
CA PHE A 152 21.63 -13.07 -4.01
C PHE A 152 21.88 -11.60 -4.39
N GLY A 153 21.88 -10.70 -3.40
CA GLY A 153 22.27 -9.30 -3.57
C GLY A 153 21.18 -8.34 -4.07
N GLN A 154 19.99 -8.84 -4.41
CA GLN A 154 18.87 -7.97 -4.78
C GLN A 154 18.41 -7.15 -3.57
N PRO A 155 17.99 -5.90 -3.78
CA PRO A 155 17.39 -5.14 -2.70
C PRO A 155 16.07 -5.77 -2.25
N LEU A 156 15.76 -5.58 -0.98
CA LEU A 156 14.43 -5.86 -0.47
C LEU A 156 13.47 -4.73 -0.86
N SER A 157 12.50 -5.03 -1.71
CA SER A 157 11.42 -4.11 -2.08
C SER A 157 10.11 -4.47 -1.36
N PHE A 158 9.12 -3.57 -1.42
CA PHE A 158 7.79 -3.82 -0.88
C PHE A 158 7.08 -5.04 -1.52
N ILE A 159 7.51 -5.44 -2.72
CA ILE A 159 6.90 -6.56 -3.47
C ILE A 159 7.27 -7.92 -2.86
N ASN A 160 8.49 -8.05 -2.35
CA ASN A 160 9.00 -9.33 -1.85
C ASN A 160 8.74 -9.48 -0.34
N ALA A 161 7.57 -9.01 0.12
CA ALA A 161 7.29 -8.84 1.53
C ALA A 161 6.77 -10.04 2.29
N GLN A 162 7.51 -10.43 3.33
CA GLN A 162 7.07 -11.44 4.26
C GLN A 162 5.91 -10.89 5.11
N PRO A 163 4.82 -11.65 5.29
CA PRO A 163 3.63 -11.18 5.99
C PRO A 163 3.87 -10.62 7.37
N GLU A 164 4.72 -11.24 8.18
CA GLU A 164 5.02 -10.73 9.52
C GLU A 164 5.38 -9.24 9.52
N ARG A 165 6.16 -8.79 8.52
CA ARG A 165 6.62 -7.41 8.45
C ARG A 165 5.58 -6.47 7.87
N PHE A 166 5.00 -6.79 6.70
CA PHE A 166 4.00 -5.90 6.12
C PHE A 166 2.77 -5.78 7.04
N LEU A 167 2.39 -6.84 7.76
CA LEU A 167 1.27 -6.78 8.70
C LEU A 167 1.56 -5.83 9.87
N ARG A 168 2.81 -5.80 10.38
CA ARG A 168 3.23 -4.84 11.41
C ARG A 168 3.19 -3.40 10.88
N ALA A 169 3.74 -3.16 9.69
CA ALA A 169 3.71 -1.84 9.06
C ALA A 169 2.26 -1.37 8.84
N TRP A 170 1.44 -2.19 8.21
CA TRP A 170 0.03 -1.89 7.93
C TRP A 170 -0.74 -1.59 9.21
N MET A 171 -0.57 -2.41 10.26
CA MET A 171 -1.19 -2.15 11.56
C MET A 171 -0.76 -0.81 12.16
N GLY A 172 0.53 -0.47 12.07
CA GLY A 172 1.06 0.82 12.52
C GLY A 172 0.44 1.99 11.76
N SER A 173 0.36 1.89 10.43
CA SER A 173 -0.28 2.90 9.58
C SER A 173 -1.77 3.07 9.88
N ILE A 174 -2.50 1.97 10.07
CA ILE A 174 -3.92 1.99 10.43
C ILE A 174 -4.12 2.70 11.78
N GLN A 175 -3.28 2.40 12.77
CA GLN A 175 -3.33 3.05 14.08
C GLN A 175 -3.03 4.55 13.98
N ALA A 176 -2.00 4.92 13.21
CA ALA A 176 -1.62 6.31 12.99
C ALA A 176 -2.76 7.10 12.31
N ALA A 177 -3.34 6.58 11.23
CA ALA A 177 -4.48 7.22 10.55
C ALA A 177 -5.75 7.23 11.43
N GLN A 178 -5.98 6.20 12.25
CA GLN A 178 -7.10 6.17 13.19
C GLN A 178 -6.94 7.22 14.31
N SER A 179 -5.70 7.57 14.68
CA SER A 179 -5.43 8.59 15.71
C SER A 179 -5.92 9.99 15.30
N THR A 180 -6.09 10.24 14.00
CA THR A 180 -6.66 11.49 13.48
C THR A 180 -8.19 11.43 13.33
N GLY A 181 -8.80 10.27 13.53
CA GLY A 181 -10.25 10.08 13.54
C GLY A 181 -10.70 8.69 13.06
N PRO A 182 -11.93 8.24 13.40
CA PRO A 182 -12.46 6.93 13.00
C PRO A 182 -12.45 6.70 11.49
N LEU A 183 -12.78 7.74 10.71
CA LEU A 183 -12.82 7.67 9.25
C LEU A 183 -11.44 7.36 8.65
N GLY A 184 -10.37 8.00 9.14
CA GLY A 184 -9.01 7.75 8.66
C GLY A 184 -8.57 6.30 8.91
N GLY A 185 -8.86 5.79 10.11
CA GLY A 185 -8.63 4.39 10.44
C GLY A 185 -9.37 3.42 9.52
N MET A 186 -10.62 3.71 9.16
CA MET A 186 -11.42 2.87 8.26
C MET A 186 -10.91 2.90 6.81
N ILE A 187 -10.52 4.06 6.31
CA ILE A 187 -10.02 4.20 4.92
C ILE A 187 -8.71 3.41 4.75
N VAL A 188 -7.76 3.59 5.68
CA VAL A 188 -6.46 2.89 5.61
C VAL A 188 -6.62 1.39 5.91
N SER A 189 -7.50 1.02 6.84
CA SER A 189 -7.88 -0.39 7.09
C SER A 189 -8.46 -1.05 5.84
N GLY A 190 -9.40 -0.40 5.17
CA GLY A 190 -10.02 -0.89 3.95
C GLY A 190 -9.01 -1.07 2.82
N HIS A 191 -8.04 -0.15 2.69
CA HIS A 191 -6.94 -0.28 1.73
C HIS A 191 -6.11 -1.56 1.97
N PHE A 192 -5.60 -1.75 3.19
CA PHE A 192 -4.79 -2.93 3.50
C PHE A 192 -5.61 -4.23 3.50
N ALA A 193 -6.90 -4.20 3.84
CA ALA A 193 -7.78 -5.36 3.69
C ALA A 193 -7.90 -5.81 2.22
N ARG A 194 -7.95 -4.88 1.27
CA ARG A 194 -7.92 -5.17 -0.18
C ARG A 194 -6.57 -5.75 -0.60
N LEU A 195 -5.44 -5.22 -0.11
CA LEU A 195 -4.11 -5.77 -0.37
C LEU A 195 -3.96 -7.20 0.18
N ALA A 196 -4.37 -7.44 1.42
CA ALA A 196 -4.40 -8.75 2.05
C ALA A 196 -5.24 -9.76 1.25
N ARG A 197 -6.36 -9.32 0.68
CA ARG A 197 -7.21 -10.18 -0.15
C ARG A 197 -6.48 -10.63 -1.41
N MET A 198 -5.83 -9.70 -2.10
CA MET A 198 -5.06 -10.00 -3.31
C MET A 198 -3.91 -10.97 -3.01
N TYR A 199 -3.24 -10.82 -1.87
CA TYR A 199 -2.20 -11.76 -1.42
C TYR A 199 -2.75 -13.19 -1.30
N LEU A 200 -3.90 -13.35 -0.63
CA LEU A 200 -4.53 -14.66 -0.44
C LEU A 200 -5.03 -15.28 -1.75
N GLU A 201 -5.67 -14.47 -2.61
CA GLU A 201 -6.20 -14.88 -3.92
C GLU A 201 -5.11 -15.35 -4.89
N ARG A 202 -3.90 -14.79 -4.80
CA ARG A 202 -2.74 -15.17 -5.63
C ARG A 202 -2.07 -16.47 -5.19
N GLY A 203 -2.50 -17.08 -4.09
CA GLY A 203 -1.84 -18.29 -3.57
C GLY A 203 -0.45 -18.01 -2.96
N ALA A 204 -0.13 -16.76 -2.61
CA ALA A 204 1.20 -16.41 -2.10
C ALA A 204 1.45 -16.91 -0.66
N GLY A 205 2.72 -17.21 -0.36
CA GLY A 205 3.22 -17.58 0.97
C GLY A 205 2.97 -19.03 1.39
N THR A 206 3.56 -19.39 2.53
CA THR A 206 3.31 -20.69 3.19
C THR A 206 1.92 -20.75 3.84
N PRO A 207 1.40 -21.93 4.23
CA PRO A 207 0.14 -22.03 4.96
C PRO A 207 0.08 -21.16 6.22
N GLU A 208 1.16 -21.11 7.00
CA GLU A 208 1.26 -20.33 8.24
C GLU A 208 1.21 -18.82 7.95
N GLN A 209 1.91 -18.40 6.89
CA GLN A 209 1.89 -17.02 6.42
C GLN A 209 0.50 -16.59 5.94
N ARG A 210 -0.22 -17.47 5.24
CA ARG A 210 -1.59 -17.23 4.80
C ARG A 210 -2.54 -17.11 5.99
N GLU A 211 -2.41 -17.97 6.98
CA GLU A 211 -3.21 -17.91 8.22
C GLU A 211 -3.05 -16.54 8.91
N GLN A 212 -1.82 -16.01 9.00
CA GLN A 212 -1.58 -14.68 9.57
C GLN A 212 -2.31 -13.57 8.81
N VAL A 213 -2.33 -13.64 7.48
CA VAL A 213 -3.02 -12.66 6.62
C VAL A 213 -4.55 -12.80 6.73
N GLU A 214 -5.08 -14.01 6.85
CA GLU A 214 -6.50 -14.27 7.11
C GLU A 214 -6.94 -13.71 8.47
N GLN A 215 -6.13 -13.94 9.52
CA GLN A 215 -6.37 -13.36 10.84
C GLN A 215 -6.32 -11.83 10.82
N PHE A 216 -5.47 -11.23 9.99
CA PHE A 216 -5.48 -9.78 9.75
C PHE A 216 -6.81 -9.34 9.11
N GLN A 217 -7.28 -10.01 8.05
CA GLN A 217 -8.57 -9.65 7.42
C GLN A 217 -9.75 -9.71 8.39
N TYR A 218 -9.80 -10.74 9.25
CA TYR A 218 -10.84 -10.85 10.27
C TYR A 218 -10.82 -9.66 11.24
N ARG A 219 -9.62 -9.27 11.71
CA ARG A 219 -9.45 -8.12 12.61
C ARG A 219 -9.89 -6.81 11.96
N GLU A 220 -9.56 -6.60 10.70
CA GLU A 220 -9.91 -5.37 9.99
C GLU A 220 -11.42 -5.31 9.66
N ALA A 221 -12.06 -6.44 9.36
CA ALA A 221 -13.52 -6.49 9.25
C ALA A 221 -14.21 -6.13 10.58
N ALA A 222 -13.72 -6.63 11.71
CA ALA A 222 -14.22 -6.26 13.03
C ALA A 222 -13.96 -4.78 13.36
N ARG A 223 -12.80 -4.22 12.95
CA ARG A 223 -12.49 -2.80 13.08
C ARG A 223 -13.50 -1.94 12.31
N MET A 224 -13.78 -2.28 11.06
CA MET A 224 -14.75 -1.56 10.23
C MET A 224 -16.13 -1.53 10.89
N TYR A 225 -16.61 -2.66 11.41
CA TYR A 225 -17.88 -2.73 12.14
C TYR A 225 -17.90 -1.82 13.38
N ARG A 226 -16.82 -1.82 14.16
CA ARG A 226 -16.70 -1.02 15.38
C ARG A 226 -16.63 0.49 15.11
N LEU A 227 -15.93 0.90 14.05
CA LEU A 227 -15.69 2.32 13.75
C LEU A 227 -16.82 2.97 12.93
N LEU A 228 -17.60 2.19 12.18
CA LEU A 228 -18.62 2.71 11.27
C LEU A 228 -19.60 3.70 11.92
N PRO A 229 -20.15 3.47 13.14
CA PRO A 229 -21.05 4.43 13.77
C PRO A 229 -20.42 5.81 14.04
N ALA A 230 -19.10 5.86 14.25
CA ALA A 230 -18.37 7.07 14.57
C ALA A 230 -17.70 7.72 13.35
N ALA A 231 -17.73 7.07 12.18
CA ALA A 231 -17.08 7.57 10.96
C ALA A 231 -17.84 8.72 10.29
N GLY A 232 -19.13 8.87 10.59
CA GLY A 232 -19.97 9.96 10.08
C GLY A 232 -20.26 9.88 8.57
N LEU A 233 -19.98 8.74 7.92
CA LEU A 233 -20.27 8.46 6.52
C LEU A 233 -20.86 7.05 6.37
N PRO A 234 -21.76 6.83 5.40
CA PRO A 234 -22.22 5.49 5.08
C PRO A 234 -21.06 4.67 4.48
N LEU A 235 -21.13 3.34 4.64
CA LEU A 235 -20.08 2.43 4.21
C LEU A 235 -19.73 2.58 2.71
N GLU A 236 -20.73 2.82 1.85
CA GLU A 236 -20.49 3.01 0.41
C GLU A 236 -19.57 4.20 0.11
N GLU A 237 -19.76 5.32 0.82
CA GLU A 237 -18.89 6.49 0.66
C GLU A 237 -17.48 6.21 1.17
N ILE A 238 -17.33 5.43 2.25
CA ILE A 238 -16.01 5.00 2.73
C ILE A 238 -15.31 4.13 1.69
N GLU A 239 -16.02 3.19 1.05
CA GLU A 239 -15.45 2.34 -0.01
C GLU A 239 -15.02 3.15 -1.26
N LYS A 240 -15.73 4.25 -1.58
CA LYS A 240 -15.29 5.22 -2.60
C LYS A 240 -13.98 5.90 -2.18
N LEU A 241 -13.88 6.35 -0.93
CA LEU A 241 -12.64 6.96 -0.40
C LEU A 241 -11.46 5.97 -0.35
N VAL A 242 -11.68 4.69 -0.02
CA VAL A 242 -10.65 3.65 -0.13
C VAL A 242 -10.17 3.50 -1.58
N THR A 243 -11.07 3.66 -2.56
CA THR A 243 -10.72 3.61 -3.97
C THR A 243 -9.89 4.82 -4.39
N VAL A 244 -10.19 6.01 -3.86
CA VAL A 244 -9.35 7.21 -4.05
C VAL A 244 -7.97 7.02 -3.41
N LEU A 245 -7.89 6.45 -2.21
CA LEU A 245 -6.60 6.14 -1.60
C LEU A 245 -5.79 5.19 -2.48
N GLN A 246 -6.38 4.08 -2.97
CA GLN A 246 -5.67 3.14 -3.86
C GLN A 246 -5.23 3.78 -5.18
N PHE A 247 -5.97 4.77 -5.67
CA PHE A 247 -5.57 5.55 -6.83
C PHE A 247 -4.34 6.41 -6.50
N CYS A 248 -4.37 7.16 -5.39
CA CYS A 248 -3.28 8.05 -4.99
C CYS A 248 -2.00 7.27 -4.64
N ASP A 249 -2.14 6.15 -3.92
CA ASP A 249 -1.06 5.20 -3.63
C ASP A 249 -0.37 4.77 -4.92
N LEU A 250 -1.11 4.17 -5.86
CA LEU A 250 -0.53 3.66 -7.10
C LEU A 250 0.02 4.77 -8.02
N ALA A 251 -0.62 5.93 -8.06
CA ALA A 251 -0.09 7.09 -8.79
C ALA A 251 1.23 7.58 -8.18
N SER A 252 1.33 7.66 -6.85
CA SER A 252 2.57 8.05 -6.18
C SER A 252 3.68 7.03 -6.40
N LEU A 253 3.37 5.72 -6.38
CA LEU A 253 4.33 4.66 -6.70
C LEU A 253 4.86 4.79 -8.13
N TYR A 254 4.00 5.14 -9.09
CA TYR A 254 4.42 5.41 -10.47
C TYR A 254 5.38 6.60 -10.54
N LEU A 255 5.06 7.72 -9.89
CA LEU A 255 5.92 8.91 -9.86
C LEU A 255 7.27 8.64 -9.17
N CYS A 256 7.26 7.87 -8.08
CA CYS A 256 8.46 7.51 -7.32
C CYS A 256 9.35 6.53 -8.08
N ALA A 257 8.78 5.43 -8.60
CA ALA A 257 9.51 4.39 -9.32
C ALA A 257 9.94 4.81 -10.74
N ASN A 258 9.24 5.76 -11.34
CA ASN A 258 9.59 6.34 -12.64
C ASN A 258 9.78 5.30 -13.77
N PRO A 259 8.82 4.37 -13.99
CA PRO A 259 8.93 3.44 -15.11
C PRO A 259 8.77 4.19 -16.45
N ALA A 260 9.52 3.76 -17.46
CA ALA A 260 9.51 4.39 -18.79
C ALA A 260 8.22 4.14 -19.61
N ALA A 261 7.40 3.15 -19.23
CA ALA A 261 6.17 2.86 -19.96
C ALA A 261 5.05 3.83 -19.55
N PRO A 262 4.18 4.24 -20.48
CA PRO A 262 2.89 4.82 -20.10
C PRO A 262 2.04 3.76 -19.39
N VAL A 263 1.24 4.17 -18.40
CA VAL A 263 0.48 3.25 -17.56
C VAL A 263 -1.00 3.60 -17.45
N GLU A 264 -1.85 2.59 -17.27
CA GLU A 264 -3.24 2.75 -16.87
C GLU A 264 -3.43 2.29 -15.41
N LEU A 265 -4.15 3.09 -14.63
CA LEU A 265 -4.53 2.74 -13.27
C LEU A 265 -5.85 1.96 -13.27
N PRO A 266 -5.97 0.88 -12.47
CA PRO A 266 -7.17 0.06 -12.46
C PRO A 266 -8.36 0.73 -11.76
N GLN A 267 -8.10 1.73 -10.90
CA GLN A 267 -9.15 2.46 -10.19
C GLN A 267 -9.99 3.29 -11.17
N VAL A 268 -11.32 3.21 -10.97
CA VAL A 268 -12.28 4.02 -11.71
C VAL A 268 -12.68 5.19 -10.81
N ILE A 269 -12.17 6.39 -11.12
CA ILE A 269 -12.49 7.63 -10.41
C ILE A 269 -13.44 8.43 -11.29
N ASN A 270 -14.59 8.82 -10.75
CA ASN A 270 -15.63 9.56 -11.51
C ASN A 270 -16.04 8.87 -12.83
N GLY A 271 -16.09 7.53 -12.83
CA GLY A 271 -16.50 6.73 -13.99
C GLY A 271 -15.42 6.56 -15.06
N ARG A 272 -14.19 7.02 -14.82
CA ARG A 272 -13.07 6.92 -15.77
C ARG A 272 -11.86 6.26 -15.13
N ARG A 273 -11.11 5.52 -15.94
CA ARG A 273 -9.73 5.11 -15.59
C ARG A 273 -8.78 6.21 -16.00
N ALA A 274 -7.74 6.39 -15.21
CA ALA A 274 -6.70 7.36 -15.49
C ALA A 274 -5.49 6.67 -16.12
N ARG A 275 -4.79 7.41 -16.97
CA ARG A 275 -3.50 7.01 -17.53
C ARG A 275 -2.46 8.06 -17.20
N PHE A 276 -1.28 7.58 -16.85
CA PHE A 276 -0.09 8.40 -16.68
C PHE A 276 0.90 8.15 -17.81
N SER A 277 1.48 9.23 -18.32
CA SER A 277 2.65 9.22 -19.19
C SER A 277 3.57 10.37 -18.81
N PHE A 278 4.86 10.27 -19.10
CA PHE A 278 5.79 11.39 -19.03
C PHE A 278 6.04 11.93 -20.44
N GLU A 279 5.64 13.17 -20.68
CA GLU A 279 5.70 13.81 -21.99
C GLU A 279 6.17 15.25 -21.86
N GLN A 280 7.17 15.65 -22.66
CA GLN A 280 7.66 17.03 -22.73
C GLN A 280 8.09 17.58 -21.36
N GLY A 281 8.68 16.75 -20.51
CA GLY A 281 9.12 17.17 -19.18
C GLY A 281 8.03 17.20 -18.10
N ILE A 282 6.80 16.73 -18.38
CA ILE A 282 5.66 16.76 -17.45
C ILE A 282 5.00 15.38 -17.38
N PHE A 283 4.57 14.96 -16.19
CA PHE A 283 3.71 13.79 -16.04
C PHE A 283 2.27 14.17 -16.39
N ARG A 284 1.74 13.60 -17.47
CA ARG A 284 0.36 13.84 -17.91
C ARG A 284 -0.60 12.83 -17.30
N LEU A 285 -1.70 13.32 -16.74
CA LEU A 285 -2.84 12.55 -16.31
C LEU A 285 -4.00 12.77 -17.28
N ASN A 286 -4.30 11.78 -18.13
CA ASN A 286 -5.25 11.97 -19.25
C ASN A 286 -6.72 12.23 -18.86
N SER A 287 -7.03 12.16 -17.58
CA SER A 287 -8.32 12.44 -17.00
C SER A 287 -8.18 13.73 -16.22
N ASN A 288 -8.96 14.78 -16.57
CA ASN A 288 -9.08 16.05 -15.84
C ASN A 288 -9.60 15.82 -14.40
N LEU A 289 -8.81 15.12 -13.59
CA LEU A 289 -9.09 14.74 -12.21
C LEU A 289 -8.44 15.73 -11.26
N LEU A 290 -7.38 16.42 -11.70
CA LEU A 290 -6.73 17.48 -10.95
C LEU A 290 -7.49 18.79 -11.16
N ASP A 291 -7.69 19.54 -10.07
CA ASP A 291 -8.25 20.89 -10.10
C ASP A 291 -7.24 21.92 -10.60
N HIS A 292 -5.95 21.60 -10.49
CA HIS A 292 -4.82 22.45 -10.88
C HIS A 292 -3.59 21.60 -11.20
N ALA A 293 -2.64 22.18 -11.93
CA ALA A 293 -1.33 21.55 -12.13
C ALA A 293 -0.63 21.42 -10.77
N LEU A 294 -0.09 20.24 -10.49
CA LEU A 294 0.54 19.90 -9.22
C LEU A 294 2.05 19.89 -9.39
N ALA A 295 2.76 20.64 -8.55
CA ALA A 295 4.21 20.58 -8.43
C ALA A 295 4.57 19.81 -7.15
N LEU A 296 5.45 18.82 -7.27
CA LEU A 296 5.88 17.93 -6.20
C LEU A 296 7.40 17.92 -6.12
N GLU A 297 7.91 17.62 -4.94
CA GLU A 297 9.32 17.26 -4.72
C GLU A 297 9.39 15.84 -4.18
N ILE A 298 10.05 14.97 -4.94
CA ILE A 298 10.27 13.57 -4.57
C ILE A 298 11.66 13.44 -3.92
N PRO A 299 11.75 13.13 -2.62
CA PRO A 299 13.03 12.88 -1.99
C PRO A 299 13.55 11.52 -2.41
N CYS A 300 14.63 11.54 -3.18
CA CYS A 300 15.36 10.35 -3.59
C CYS A 300 16.60 10.20 -2.72
N ILE A 301 16.84 8.99 -2.26
CA ILE A 301 17.95 8.65 -1.35
C ILE A 301 18.73 7.50 -1.97
N ARG A 302 20.06 7.53 -1.85
CA ARG A 302 20.90 6.35 -2.10
C ARG A 302 22.00 6.28 -1.05
N PHE A 303 22.64 5.13 -0.90
CA PHE A 303 23.76 4.96 0.02
C PHE A 303 25.06 4.71 -0.76
N VAL A 304 26.02 5.62 -0.60
CA VAL A 304 27.39 5.51 -1.14
C VAL A 304 28.34 5.45 0.06
N ASP A 305 29.15 4.39 0.16
CA ASP A 305 30.07 4.17 1.29
C ASP A 305 29.41 4.30 2.67
N ARG A 306 28.19 3.74 2.80
CA ARG A 306 27.33 3.79 4.00
C ARG A 306 26.89 5.20 4.41
N LYS A 307 27.06 6.21 3.56
CA LYS A 307 26.54 7.55 3.77
C LYS A 307 25.32 7.79 2.89
N PRO A 308 24.24 8.37 3.43
CA PRO A 308 23.07 8.72 2.63
C PRO A 308 23.37 9.96 1.77
N GLU A 309 23.24 9.80 0.46
CA GLU A 309 23.11 10.90 -0.49
C GLU A 309 21.63 11.16 -0.74
N ARG A 310 21.26 12.43 -0.94
CA ARG A 310 19.88 12.87 -1.10
C ARG A 310 19.78 13.81 -2.29
N GLU A 311 18.72 13.63 -3.06
CA GLU A 311 18.34 14.50 -4.16
C GLU A 311 16.83 14.79 -4.08
N LEU A 312 16.43 16.03 -4.33
CA LEU A 312 15.02 16.38 -4.50
C LEU A 312 14.72 16.44 -6.00
N VAL A 313 13.89 15.51 -6.49
CA VAL A 313 13.49 15.48 -7.90
C VAL A 313 12.20 16.30 -8.06
N PRO A 314 12.25 17.44 -8.77
CA PRO A 314 11.05 18.22 -9.05
C PRO A 314 10.18 17.49 -10.07
N VAL A 315 8.89 17.37 -9.76
CA VAL A 315 7.90 16.71 -10.61
C VAL A 315 6.72 17.63 -10.84
N LYS A 316 6.28 17.73 -12.09
CA LYS A 316 5.04 18.42 -12.46
C LYS A 316 4.05 17.40 -12.96
N VAL A 317 2.83 17.44 -12.44
CA VAL A 317 1.70 16.61 -12.86
C VAL A 317 0.60 17.50 -13.40
N GLN A 318 0.08 17.18 -14.60
CA GLN A 318 -0.96 17.95 -15.27
C GLN A 318 -1.99 17.03 -15.92
#